data_AF-A0A7S3ZBD8-F1
#
_entry.id   AF-A0A7S3ZBD8-F1
#
_cell.length_a   1.000
_cell.length_b   1.000
_cell.length_c   1.000
_cell.angle_alpha   90.00
_cell.angle_beta   90.00
_cell.angle_gamma   90.00
#
_symmetry.space_group_name_H-M   'P 1'
#
loop_
_entity.id
_entity.type
_entity.pdbx_description
1 polymer ?
#
loop_
_entity_poly.entity_id
_entity_poly.type
_entity_poly.pdbx_seq_one_letter_code
_entity_poly.pdbx_strand_id
1 'polypeptide(L)'
;KRSKGYGFVEFRVPEVADVVAEAFNGYMMFGRTIVAKRIPKEKVHENTFLGSNRPLKDILRPKNNRREEMKAREAPKSKEQNDRRITRLVARERRLREKLKESGVEYDFVGYEQQQGSKPKRTVFE
;
A
#
# COMPACT_ATOMS: atom_id res chain seq x y z
N LYS A 1 7.83 3.47 5.85
CA LYS A 1 9.00 3.98 6.61
C LYS A 1 9.56 2.83 7.43
N ARG A 2 10.84 2.45 7.25
CA ARG A 2 11.51 1.49 8.15
C ARG A 2 12.06 2.25 9.36
N SER A 3 12.01 1.65 10.54
CA SER A 3 12.64 2.22 11.74
C SER A 3 14.16 2.20 11.59
N LYS A 4 14.86 3.12 12.28
CA LYS A 4 16.34 3.18 12.28
C LYS A 4 16.99 2.29 13.35
N GLY A 5 16.20 1.62 14.19
CA GLY A 5 16.71 0.72 15.23
C GLY A 5 17.13 1.38 16.54
N TYR A 6 16.85 2.68 16.72
CA TYR A 6 17.07 3.40 17.99
C TYR A 6 15.90 4.36 18.28
N GLY A 7 15.79 4.78 19.54
CA GLY A 7 14.81 5.74 20.00
C GLY A 7 15.29 6.46 21.26
N PHE A 8 14.59 7.52 21.65
CA PHE A 8 14.88 8.32 22.83
C PHE A 8 13.66 8.32 23.76
N VAL A 9 13.92 8.29 25.06
CA VAL A 9 12.89 8.35 26.10
C VAL A 9 13.27 9.48 27.05
N GLU A 10 12.32 10.37 27.31
CA GLU A 10 12.48 11.47 28.27
C GLU A 10 11.76 11.11 29.56
N PHE A 11 12.46 11.22 30.69
CA PHE A 11 11.91 11.01 32.02
C PHE A 11 11.80 12.34 32.76
N ARG A 12 10.77 12.48 33.59
CA ARG A 12 10.58 13.67 34.44
C ARG A 12 11.65 13.81 35.52
N VAL A 13 12.14 12.68 36.04
CA VAL A 13 13.11 12.62 37.14
C VAL A 13 14.41 11.98 36.61
N PRO A 14 15.58 12.61 36.82
CA PRO A 14 16.85 12.12 36.27
C PRO A 14 17.27 10.77 36.86
N GLU A 15 17.03 10.54 38.14
CA GLU A 15 17.40 9.30 38.84
C GLU A 15 16.70 8.07 38.25
N VAL A 16 15.44 8.22 37.82
CA VAL A 16 14.69 7.15 37.15
C VAL A 16 15.35 6.79 35.82
N ALA A 17 15.89 7.77 35.10
CA ALA A 17 16.59 7.51 33.84
C ALA A 17 17.87 6.69 34.04
N ASP A 18 18.58 6.91 35.15
CA ASP A 18 19.79 6.14 35.50
C ASP A 18 19.43 4.68 35.80
N VAL A 19 18.43 4.45 36.66
CA VAL A 19 17.97 3.10 37.03
C VAL A 19 17.47 2.33 35.81
N VAL A 20 16.68 2.97 34.93
CA VAL A 20 16.17 2.34 33.71
C VAL A 20 17.30 2.03 32.73
N ALA A 21 18.28 2.94 32.58
CA ALA A 21 19.42 2.70 31.71
C ALA A 21 20.24 1.49 32.18
N GLU A 22 20.47 1.37 33.49
CA GLU A 22 21.16 0.22 34.08
C GLU A 22 20.37 -1.07 33.90
N ALA A 23 19.06 -1.06 34.17
CA ALA A 23 18.21 -2.24 34.08
C ALA A 23 18.06 -2.80 32.66
N PHE A 24 18.01 -1.93 31.64
CA PHE A 24 17.79 -2.35 30.25
C PHE A 24 19.07 -2.52 29.43
N ASN A 25 20.22 -2.03 29.91
CA ASN A 25 21.47 -2.19 29.18
C ASN A 25 21.94 -3.65 29.21
N GLY A 26 22.05 -4.27 28.03
CA GLY A 26 22.38 -5.69 27.91
C GLY A 26 21.16 -6.61 27.89
N TYR A 27 19.94 -6.07 28.00
CA TYR A 27 18.73 -6.89 27.98
C TYR A 27 18.46 -7.46 26.58
N MET A 28 18.23 -8.78 26.48
CA MET A 28 17.95 -9.44 25.20
C MET A 28 16.44 -9.41 24.92
N MET A 29 16.02 -8.71 23.87
CA MET A 29 14.62 -8.60 23.47
C MET A 29 14.44 -8.86 21.97
N PHE A 30 13.54 -9.78 21.62
CA PHE A 30 13.24 -10.16 20.23
C PHE A 30 14.49 -10.52 19.39
N GLY A 31 15.46 -11.21 20.00
CA GLY A 31 16.70 -11.62 19.34
C GLY A 31 17.71 -10.49 19.10
N ARG A 32 17.56 -9.34 19.78
CA ARG A 32 18.56 -8.25 19.79
C ARG A 32 18.86 -7.84 21.22
N THR A 33 20.13 -7.54 21.50
CA THR A 33 20.55 -6.94 22.76
C THR A 33 20.27 -5.44 22.74
N ILE A 34 19.56 -4.96 23.74
CA ILE A 34 19.29 -3.53 23.94
C ILE A 34 20.54 -2.87 24.52
N VAL A 35 20.93 -1.74 23.96
CA VAL A 35 21.96 -0.85 24.52
C VAL A 35 21.25 0.39 25.03
N ALA A 36 21.12 0.52 26.34
CA ALA A 36 20.50 1.67 26.98
C ALA A 36 21.61 2.52 27.64
N LYS A 37 21.63 3.82 27.32
CA LYS A 37 22.62 4.75 27.86
C LYS A 37 21.95 6.08 28.15
N ARG A 38 22.31 6.70 29.28
CA ARG A 38 21.93 8.08 29.57
C ARG A 38 22.72 9.04 28.68
N ILE A 39 22.01 10.01 28.10
CA ILE A 39 22.60 11.05 27.28
C ILE A 39 22.70 12.33 28.14
N PRO A 40 23.88 12.95 28.27
CA PRO A 40 24.03 14.27 28.88
C PRO A 40 23.21 15.32 28.12
N LYS A 41 22.61 16.29 28.83
CA LYS A 41 21.74 17.32 28.22
C LYS A 41 22.41 18.06 27.06
N GLU A 42 23.71 18.31 27.15
CA GLU A 42 24.51 19.00 26.13
C GLU A 42 24.58 18.26 24.79
N LYS A 43 24.45 16.93 24.80
CA LYS A 43 24.54 16.09 23.60
C LYS A 43 23.17 15.81 22.98
N VAL A 44 22.08 16.28 23.59
CA VAL A 44 20.73 16.11 23.08
C VAL A 44 20.49 17.16 22.00
N HIS A 45 20.18 16.71 20.79
CA HIS A 45 19.84 17.63 19.70
C HIS A 45 18.47 18.27 19.97
N GLU A 46 18.32 19.56 19.68
CA GLU A 46 17.07 20.32 19.86
C GLU A 46 15.82 19.64 19.25
N ASN A 47 15.96 18.97 18.11
CA ASN A 47 14.86 18.32 17.41
C ASN A 47 14.60 16.86 17.83
N THR A 48 15.26 16.37 18.90
CA THR A 48 15.15 14.96 19.34
C THR A 48 13.72 14.56 19.69
N PHE A 49 12.99 15.44 20.38
CA PHE A 49 11.62 15.20 20.82
C PHE A 49 10.58 15.96 19.98
N LEU A 50 10.98 16.52 18.84
CA LEU A 50 10.06 17.26 17.97
C LEU A 50 8.99 16.31 17.40
N GLY A 51 7.76 16.45 17.90
CA GLY A 51 6.65 15.58 17.52
C GLY A 51 6.56 14.27 18.30
N SER A 52 7.18 14.19 19.49
CA SER A 52 7.00 13.07 20.44
C SER A 52 5.57 13.01 21.00
N ASN A 53 4.92 14.16 21.23
CA ASN A 53 3.54 14.27 21.72
C ASN A 53 2.46 13.99 20.66
N ARG A 54 2.81 13.29 19.57
CA ARG A 54 1.79 12.87 18.61
C ARG A 54 1.00 11.72 19.22
N PRO A 55 -0.34 11.78 19.25
CA PRO A 55 -1.13 10.64 19.67
C PRO A 55 -0.74 9.45 18.79
N LEU A 56 -0.61 8.27 19.41
CA LEU A 56 -0.36 7.05 18.66
C LEU A 56 -1.47 6.95 17.61
N LYS A 57 -1.08 6.94 16.33
CA LYS A 57 -2.05 6.67 15.26
C LYS A 57 -2.61 5.30 15.58
N ASP A 58 -3.89 5.28 15.87
CA ASP A 58 -4.59 4.08 16.25
C ASP A 58 -4.37 3.02 15.16
N ILE A 59 -3.49 2.06 15.46
CA ILE A 59 -3.16 0.94 14.59
C ILE A 59 -4.40 0.06 14.37
N LEU A 60 -5.42 0.23 15.23
CA LEU A 60 -6.73 -0.38 15.14
C LEU A 60 -7.70 0.40 14.25
N ARG A 61 -7.36 1.61 13.76
CA ARG A 61 -8.18 2.25 12.73
C ARG A 61 -8.07 1.36 11.50
N PRO A 62 -9.11 0.57 11.18
CA PRO A 62 -8.89 -0.61 10.38
C PRO A 62 -8.56 -0.19 8.96
N LYS A 63 -8.09 -1.16 8.21
CA LYS A 63 -8.15 -1.27 6.76
C LYS A 63 -9.60 -1.13 6.22
N ASN A 64 -10.42 -0.20 6.72
CA ASN A 64 -11.75 0.12 6.21
C ASN A 64 -11.65 0.55 4.75
N ASN A 65 -10.54 1.18 4.36
CA ASN A 65 -10.24 1.41 2.96
C ASN A 65 -10.06 0.11 2.18
N ARG A 66 -9.47 -0.96 2.71
CA ARG A 66 -9.28 -2.20 1.92
C ARG A 66 -10.60 -2.89 1.64
N ARG A 67 -11.52 -2.98 2.61
CA ARG A 67 -12.85 -3.59 2.38
C ARG A 67 -13.69 -2.75 1.43
N GLU A 68 -13.68 -1.42 1.58
CA GLU A 68 -14.38 -0.50 0.69
C GLU A 68 -13.75 -0.47 -0.72
N GLU A 69 -12.42 -0.51 -0.82
CA GLU A 69 -11.69 -0.63 -2.09
C GLU A 69 -11.97 -1.96 -2.78
N MET A 70 -12.03 -3.07 -2.03
CA MET A 70 -12.40 -4.38 -2.59
C MET A 70 -13.84 -4.37 -3.08
N LYS A 71 -14.79 -3.84 -2.29
CA LYS A 71 -16.18 -3.64 -2.71
C LYS A 71 -16.28 -2.77 -3.98
N ALA A 72 -15.51 -1.68 -4.06
CA ALA A 72 -15.49 -0.81 -5.23
C ALA A 72 -14.89 -1.50 -6.48
N ARG A 73 -13.94 -2.42 -6.30
CA ARG A 73 -13.35 -3.23 -7.40
C ARG A 73 -14.27 -4.35 -7.85
N GLU A 74 -15.00 -4.96 -6.92
CA GLU A 74 -15.95 -6.05 -7.16
C GLU A 74 -17.31 -5.55 -7.67
N ALA A 75 -17.64 -4.28 -7.44
CA ALA A 75 -18.88 -3.68 -7.91
C ALA A 75 -19.02 -3.84 -9.44
N PRO A 76 -20.23 -4.20 -9.93
CA PRO A 76 -20.48 -4.33 -11.36
C PRO A 76 -20.26 -2.99 -12.05
N LYS A 77 -19.49 -3.02 -13.15
CA LYS A 77 -19.19 -1.82 -13.94
C LYS A 77 -20.39 -1.42 -14.79
N SER A 78 -20.54 -0.11 -15.01
CA SER A 78 -21.56 0.39 -15.93
C SER A 78 -21.26 -0.01 -17.38
N LYS A 79 -22.28 0.04 -18.25
CA LYS A 79 -22.14 -0.29 -19.67
C LYS A 79 -21.04 0.54 -20.34
N GLU A 80 -21.01 1.85 -20.11
CA GLU A 80 -19.98 2.75 -20.66
C GLU A 80 -18.56 2.40 -20.17
N GLN A 81 -18.41 1.99 -18.90
CA GLN A 81 -17.12 1.57 -18.36
C GLN A 81 -16.64 0.25 -18.98
N ASN A 82 -17.58 -0.65 -19.29
CA ASN A 82 -17.29 -1.89 -20.03
C ASN A 82 -16.90 -1.59 -21.47
N ASP A 83 -17.60 -0.70 -22.17
CA ASP A 83 -17.27 -0.33 -23.55
C ASP A 83 -15.85 0.27 -23.63
N ARG A 84 -15.51 1.20 -22.73
CA ARG A 84 -14.14 1.76 -22.61
C ARG A 84 -13.08 0.73 -22.24
N ARG A 85 -13.47 -0.39 -21.60
CA ARG A 85 -12.55 -1.50 -21.30
C ARG A 85 -12.35 -2.36 -22.54
N ILE A 86 -13.44 -2.67 -23.27
CA ILE A 86 -13.41 -3.48 -24.49
C ILE A 86 -12.58 -2.78 -25.57
N THR A 87 -12.73 -1.48 -25.79
CA THR A 87 -11.91 -0.73 -26.77
C THR A 87 -10.41 -0.84 -26.49
N ARG A 88 -10.02 -0.74 -25.21
CA ARG A 88 -8.61 -0.93 -24.78
C ARG A 88 -8.13 -2.37 -24.97
N LEU A 89 -8.99 -3.36 -24.74
CA LEU A 89 -8.67 -4.77 -24.93
C LEU A 89 -8.43 -5.08 -26.41
N VAL A 90 -9.31 -4.63 -27.31
CA VAL A 90 -9.17 -4.81 -28.78
C VAL A 90 -7.88 -4.14 -29.29
N ALA A 91 -7.56 -2.93 -28.83
CA ALA A 91 -6.30 -2.27 -29.20
C ALA A 91 -5.06 -3.04 -28.73
N ARG A 92 -5.12 -3.65 -27.54
CA ARG A 92 -4.02 -4.47 -27.00
C ARG A 92 -3.91 -5.81 -27.72
N GLU A 93 -5.04 -6.39 -28.10
CA GLU A 93 -5.13 -7.60 -28.89
C GLU A 93 -4.48 -7.43 -30.27
N ARG A 94 -4.79 -6.33 -30.97
CA ARG A 94 -4.15 -6.01 -32.25
C ARG A 94 -2.63 -5.94 -32.13
N ARG A 95 -2.10 -5.25 -31.11
CA ARG A 95 -0.66 -5.17 -30.84
C ARG A 95 -0.06 -6.54 -30.52
N LEU A 96 -0.80 -7.42 -29.84
CA LEU A 96 -0.35 -8.76 -29.55
C LEU A 96 -0.26 -9.60 -30.83
N ARG A 97 -1.27 -9.52 -31.71
CA ARG A 97 -1.25 -10.21 -33.01
C ARG A 97 -0.12 -9.73 -33.91
N GLU A 98 0.15 -8.42 -33.93
CA GLU A 98 1.31 -7.84 -34.63
C GLU A 98 2.63 -8.44 -34.11
N LYS A 99 2.82 -8.49 -32.79
CA LYS A 99 4.01 -9.10 -32.17
C LYS A 99 4.13 -10.62 -32.42
N LEU A 100 3.01 -11.34 -32.40
CA LEU A 100 3.01 -12.78 -32.67
C LEU A 100 3.45 -13.06 -34.11
N LYS A 101 2.95 -12.27 -35.06
CA LYS A 101 3.38 -12.33 -36.47
C LYS A 101 4.87 -12.01 -36.63
N GLU A 102 5.36 -10.96 -35.96
CA GLU A 102 6.79 -10.64 -35.93
C GLU A 102 7.65 -11.78 -35.36
N SER A 103 7.15 -12.50 -34.35
CA SER A 103 7.84 -13.67 -33.78
C SER A 103 7.67 -14.97 -34.59
N GLY A 104 6.98 -14.94 -35.73
CA GLY A 104 6.76 -16.12 -36.57
C GLY A 104 5.81 -17.16 -35.95
N VAL A 105 5.02 -16.77 -34.95
CA VAL A 105 4.06 -17.66 -34.28
C VAL A 105 2.69 -17.44 -34.91
N GLU A 106 2.21 -18.47 -35.61
CA GLU A 106 0.87 -18.46 -36.19
C GLU A 106 -0.13 -18.93 -35.12
N TYR A 107 -0.73 -17.96 -34.41
CA TYR A 107 -1.69 -18.23 -33.34
C TYR A 107 -2.93 -17.35 -33.50
N ASP A 108 -4.05 -18.01 -33.81
CA ASP A 108 -5.36 -17.38 -33.89
C ASP A 108 -6.19 -17.70 -32.64
N PHE A 109 -6.82 -16.69 -32.05
CA PHE A 109 -7.63 -16.83 -30.85
C PHE A 109 -8.86 -15.94 -30.89
N VAL A 110 -9.89 -16.37 -30.17
CA VAL A 110 -11.17 -15.67 -30.09
C VAL A 110 -10.99 -14.33 -29.36
N GLY A 111 -11.22 -13.24 -30.10
CA GLY A 111 -10.95 -11.88 -29.65
C GLY A 111 -12.05 -11.24 -28.81
N TYR A 112 -11.73 -10.07 -28.24
CA TYR A 112 -12.66 -9.30 -27.40
C TYR A 112 -13.72 -8.52 -28.21
N GLU A 113 -13.67 -8.57 -29.55
CA GLU A 113 -14.60 -7.88 -30.44
C GLU A 113 -16.03 -8.41 -30.32
N GLN A 114 -16.21 -9.71 -30.06
CA GLN A 114 -17.52 -10.35 -29.90
C GLN A 114 -18.27 -9.90 -28.64
N GLN A 115 -17.56 -9.30 -27.67
CA GLN A 115 -18.14 -8.77 -26.44
C GLN A 115 -18.66 -7.33 -26.58
N GLN A 116 -18.46 -6.67 -27.72
CA GLN A 116 -19.16 -5.41 -28.00
C GLN A 116 -20.65 -5.70 -28.18
N GLY A 117 -21.47 -5.21 -27.24
CA GLY A 117 -22.91 -5.39 -27.30
C GLY A 117 -23.47 -4.88 -28.63
N SER A 118 -24.30 -5.69 -29.29
CA SER A 118 -25.07 -5.22 -30.45
C SER A 118 -25.91 -4.02 -30.03
N LYS A 119 -25.88 -2.93 -30.80
CA LYS A 119 -26.79 -1.80 -30.58
C LYS A 119 -28.23 -2.33 -30.54
N PRO A 120 -29.10 -1.85 -29.61
CA PRO A 120 -30.49 -2.28 -29.58
C PRO A 120 -31.14 -1.97 -30.94
N LYS A 121 -31.65 -3.01 -31.62
CA LYS A 121 -32.44 -2.82 -32.84
C LYS A 121 -33.76 -2.16 -32.41
N ARG A 122 -34.05 -0.96 -32.91
CA ARG A 122 -35.39 -0.36 -32.79
C ARG A 122 -36.36 -1.23 -33.59
N THR A 123 -37.22 -1.96 -32.91
CA THR A 123 -38.42 -2.58 -33.52
C THR A 123 -39.54 -1.54 -33.45
N VAL A 124 -39.99 -1.07 -34.62
CA VAL A 124 -41.25 -0.35 -34.74
C VAL A 124 -42.34 -1.43 -34.81
N PHE A 125 -43.27 -1.41 -33.87
CA PHE A 125 -44.48 -2.24 -33.96
C PHE A 125 -45.48 -1.50 -34.85
N GLU A 126 -46.01 -2.22 -35.84
CA GLU A 126 -47.07 -1.75 -36.75
C GLU A 126 -48.43 -1.77 -36.05
#